data_AF-A0AAN8J4F1-F1
#
_entry.id   AF-A0AAN8J4F1-F1
#
_cell.length_a   1.000
_cell.length_b   1.000
_cell.length_c   1.000
_cell.angle_alpha   90.00
_cell.angle_beta   90.00
_cell.angle_gamma   90.00
#
_symmetry.space_group_name_H-M   'P 1'
#
loop_
_entity.id
_entity.type
_entity.pdbx_description
1 polymer ?
#
loop_
_entity_poly.entity_id
_entity_poly.type
_entity_poly.pdbx_seq_one_letter_code
_entity_poly.pdbx_strand_id
1 'polypeptide(L)'
;MNSTVCKNKVQIALWVIFVTCLTLSYWNRESLHIVFGFSSNNLAILPTAEFLTTKSTRTNCRSVLDLILSGTWKSRTMTSNQKAEMRKFLEIARNEHGLPTTLQRIDKKCGNVNFFKTGRHFRALCDQYGSTPCCYNNTCVAKEIEECRCKDCFDTRL
;
A
#
# COMPACT_ATOMS: atom_id res chain seq x y z
N MET A 1 -34.25 -26.78 17.25
CA MET A 1 -34.16 -25.78 18.35
C MET A 1 -32.70 -25.34 18.46
N ASN A 2 -32.43 -24.02 18.42
CA ASN A 2 -31.16 -23.29 18.73
C ASN A 2 -30.78 -22.18 17.72
N SER A 3 -31.73 -21.28 17.40
CA SER A 3 -31.43 -20.03 16.64
C SER A 3 -31.26 -18.79 17.53
N THR A 4 -31.43 -18.92 18.84
CA THR A 4 -31.53 -17.77 19.75
C THR A 4 -30.21 -17.35 20.40
N VAL A 5 -29.14 -18.14 20.26
CA VAL A 5 -27.86 -17.90 20.97
C VAL A 5 -26.91 -16.96 20.20
N CYS A 6 -27.07 -16.78 18.88
CA CYS A 6 -26.18 -15.91 18.09
C CYS A 6 -26.52 -14.41 18.16
N LYS A 7 -27.74 -14.01 18.58
CA LYS A 7 -28.11 -12.58 18.61
C LYS A 7 -27.53 -11.83 19.82
N ASN A 8 -27.41 -12.49 20.97
CA ASN A 8 -26.96 -11.82 22.21
C ASN A 8 -25.47 -11.47 22.26
N LYS A 9 -24.60 -12.19 21.53
CA LYS A 9 -23.15 -11.89 21.56
C LYS A 9 -22.77 -10.67 20.70
N VAL A 10 -23.52 -10.39 19.64
CA VAL A 10 -23.26 -9.24 18.74
C VAL A 10 -23.67 -7.92 19.41
N GLN A 11 -24.74 -7.94 20.20
CA GLN A 11 -25.27 -6.75 20.86
C GLN A 11 -24.37 -6.25 22.00
N ILE A 12 -23.74 -7.18 22.74
CA ILE A 12 -22.79 -6.85 23.81
C ILE A 12 -21.46 -6.32 23.23
N ALA A 13 -20.99 -6.89 22.12
CA ALA A 13 -19.76 -6.42 21.46
C ALA A 13 -19.90 -5.00 20.91
N LEU A 14 -21.06 -4.65 20.32
CA LEU A 14 -21.34 -3.30 19.83
C LEU A 14 -21.37 -2.26 20.96
N TRP A 15 -21.90 -2.61 22.13
CA TRP A 15 -21.91 -1.73 23.31
C TRP A 15 -20.50 -1.44 23.84
N VAL A 16 -19.63 -2.46 23.92
CA VAL A 16 -18.25 -2.29 24.38
C VAL A 16 -17.45 -1.42 23.42
N ILE A 17 -17.63 -1.56 22.10
CA ILE A 17 -16.98 -0.72 21.10
C ILE A 17 -17.48 0.73 21.21
N PHE A 18 -18.77 0.95 21.40
CA PHE A 18 -19.34 2.30 21.47
C PHE A 18 -18.86 3.06 22.72
N VAL A 19 -18.82 2.39 23.89
CA VAL A 19 -18.34 2.99 25.14
C VAL A 19 -16.84 3.28 25.08
N THR A 20 -16.03 2.36 24.51
CA THR A 20 -14.57 2.59 24.39
C THR A 20 -14.23 3.72 23.40
N CYS A 21 -14.99 3.86 22.31
CA CYS A 21 -14.84 4.99 21.39
C CYS A 21 -15.16 6.34 22.05
N LEU A 22 -16.19 6.39 22.90
CA LEU A 22 -16.59 7.61 23.61
C LEU A 22 -15.57 8.02 24.68
N THR A 23 -14.96 7.06 25.38
CA THR A 23 -13.91 7.38 26.37
C THR A 23 -12.60 7.82 25.71
N LEU A 24 -12.24 7.26 24.55
CA LEU A 24 -11.07 7.68 23.78
C LEU A 24 -11.22 9.09 23.20
N SER A 25 -12.44 9.49 22.85
CA SER A 25 -12.73 10.86 22.36
C SER A 25 -12.85 11.89 23.50
N TYR A 26 -13.11 11.46 24.74
CA TYR A 26 -13.13 12.35 25.91
C TYR A 26 -11.73 12.64 26.48
N TRP A 27 -10.77 11.72 26.31
CA TRP A 27 -9.40 11.87 26.83
C TRP A 27 -8.44 12.64 25.89
N ASN A 28 -8.81 12.87 24.64
CA ASN A 28 -7.96 13.55 23.66
C ASN A 28 -8.33 15.03 23.47
N ARG A 29 -8.63 15.72 24.58
CA ARG A 29 -9.07 17.13 24.61
C ARG A 29 -7.94 18.13 24.85
N GLU A 30 -6.70 17.80 24.52
CA GLU A 30 -5.67 18.82 24.27
C GLU A 30 -4.80 18.41 23.07
N SER A 31 -4.86 19.25 22.03
CA SER A 31 -3.97 19.24 20.86
C SER A 31 -4.21 18.16 19.80
N LEU A 32 -5.17 18.40 18.90
CA LEU A 32 -4.89 18.63 17.47
C LEU A 32 -6.21 18.92 16.73
N HIS A 33 -6.29 20.09 16.09
CA HIS A 33 -7.35 20.41 15.13
C HIS A 33 -7.21 19.52 13.89
N ILE A 34 -7.94 18.42 13.85
CA ILE A 34 -8.30 17.77 12.58
C ILE A 34 -9.69 18.28 12.20
N VAL A 35 -9.72 19.30 11.34
CA VAL A 35 -10.95 19.72 10.68
C VAL A 35 -11.30 18.64 9.65
N PHE A 36 -12.21 17.73 9.99
CA PHE A 36 -12.89 16.91 9.00
C PHE A 36 -13.86 17.80 8.23
N GLY A 37 -13.41 18.33 7.11
CA GLY A 37 -14.28 19.00 6.14
C GLY A 37 -15.20 17.99 5.46
N PHE A 38 -16.39 17.78 6.01
CA PHE A 38 -17.49 17.19 5.24
C PHE A 38 -18.08 18.29 4.35
N SER A 39 -17.61 18.35 3.10
CA SER A 39 -18.28 19.12 2.07
C SER A 39 -19.53 18.37 1.64
N SER A 40 -20.65 18.70 2.29
CA SER A 40 -21.98 18.40 1.79
C SER A 40 -22.25 19.34 0.62
N ASN A 41 -22.22 18.83 -0.61
CA ASN A 41 -23.00 19.34 -1.75
C ASN A 41 -22.86 18.36 -2.93
N ASN A 42 -23.71 17.33 -2.95
CA ASN A 42 -24.63 17.08 -4.07
C ASN A 42 -25.37 15.77 -3.81
N LEU A 43 -26.67 15.93 -3.56
CA LEU A 43 -27.66 14.88 -3.48
C LEU A 43 -27.80 14.25 -4.88
N ALA A 44 -27.09 13.15 -5.12
CA ALA A 44 -27.46 12.20 -6.17
C ALA A 44 -27.89 10.91 -5.46
N ILE A 45 -29.20 10.81 -5.25
CA ILE A 45 -29.87 9.58 -4.83
C ILE A 45 -29.74 8.59 -5.99
N LEU A 46 -28.95 7.52 -5.81
CA LEU A 46 -28.99 6.31 -6.63
C LEU A 46 -28.80 5.07 -5.74
N PRO A 47 -29.35 3.92 -6.16
CA PRO A 47 -30.32 3.18 -5.36
C PRO A 47 -29.68 2.26 -4.33
N THR A 48 -30.49 2.03 -3.30
CA THR A 48 -30.41 0.94 -2.34
C THR A 48 -30.05 -0.40 -3.00
N ALA A 49 -29.01 -1.02 -2.45
CA ALA A 49 -28.92 -2.46 -2.20
C ALA A 49 -29.34 -3.41 -3.35
N GLU A 50 -28.56 -3.43 -4.43
CA GLU A 50 -28.40 -4.63 -5.25
C GLU A 50 -26.93 -5.04 -5.28
N PHE A 51 -26.37 -5.30 -4.08
CA PHE A 51 -25.16 -6.09 -3.97
C PHE A 51 -25.53 -7.52 -4.35
N LEU A 52 -25.21 -7.88 -5.59
CA LEU A 52 -25.33 -9.19 -6.22
C LEU A 52 -25.28 -10.35 -5.21
N THR A 53 -26.45 -10.79 -4.74
CA THR A 53 -26.63 -12.11 -4.14
C THR A 53 -26.69 -13.13 -5.27
N THR A 54 -25.61 -13.22 -6.06
CA THR A 54 -25.34 -14.47 -6.76
C THR A 54 -25.00 -15.47 -5.66
N LYS A 55 -26.03 -16.21 -5.24
CA LYS A 55 -25.92 -17.32 -4.30
C LYS A 55 -25.00 -18.36 -4.93
N SER A 56 -23.71 -18.20 -4.67
CA SER A 56 -22.65 -19.08 -5.13
C SER A 56 -22.98 -20.49 -4.66
N THR A 57 -23.27 -21.39 -5.60
CA THR A 57 -23.50 -22.82 -5.37
C THR A 57 -22.18 -23.57 -5.10
N ARG A 58 -21.09 -22.87 -4.75
CA ARG A 58 -19.86 -23.52 -4.32
C ARG A 58 -20.06 -24.07 -2.92
N THR A 59 -20.31 -25.37 -2.85
CA THR A 59 -20.47 -26.16 -1.62
C THR A 59 -19.24 -26.19 -0.71
N ASN A 60 -18.11 -25.62 -1.13
CA ASN A 60 -16.96 -25.39 -0.27
C ASN A 60 -16.28 -24.06 -0.64
N CYS A 61 -16.26 -23.11 0.29
CA CYS A 61 -15.34 -21.98 0.22
C CYS A 61 -13.93 -22.51 0.53
N ARG A 62 -12.95 -22.23 -0.32
CA ARG A 62 -11.54 -22.52 0.02
C ARG A 62 -11.16 -21.78 1.30
N SER A 63 -10.37 -22.42 2.15
CA SER A 63 -9.81 -21.77 3.33
C SER A 63 -9.02 -20.53 2.90
N VAL A 64 -9.18 -19.43 3.64
CA VAL A 64 -8.36 -18.22 3.43
C VAL A 64 -6.88 -18.57 3.57
N LEU A 65 -6.52 -19.47 4.48
CA LEU A 65 -5.14 -19.95 4.61
C LEU A 65 -4.64 -20.64 3.33
N ASP A 66 -5.45 -21.51 2.71
CA ASP A 66 -5.06 -22.18 1.46
C ASP A 66 -4.87 -21.17 0.33
N LEU A 67 -5.68 -20.12 0.28
CA LEU A 67 -5.56 -19.05 -0.71
C LEU A 67 -4.32 -18.18 -0.49
N ILE A 68 -3.91 -17.97 0.76
CA ILE A 68 -2.67 -17.24 1.07
C ILE A 68 -1.45 -18.11 0.73
N LEU A 69 -1.52 -19.41 1.02
CA LEU A 69 -0.41 -20.35 0.78
C LEU A 69 -0.23 -20.72 -0.69
N SER A 70 -1.32 -20.87 -1.44
CA SER A 70 -1.29 -21.30 -2.84
C SER A 70 -1.64 -20.18 -3.83
N GLY A 71 -1.85 -18.97 -3.36
CA GLY A 71 -2.24 -17.83 -4.18
C GLY A 71 -1.07 -17.30 -5.00
N THR A 72 -1.33 -16.98 -6.27
CA THR A 72 -0.37 -16.25 -7.10
C THR A 72 -0.88 -14.83 -7.34
N TRP A 73 -0.04 -13.83 -7.11
CA TRP A 73 -0.35 -12.45 -7.47
C TRP A 73 -0.37 -12.31 -8.99
N LYS A 74 -1.50 -11.87 -9.54
CA LYS A 74 -1.62 -11.50 -10.95
C LYS A 74 -1.63 -9.99 -11.06
N SER A 75 -0.60 -9.42 -11.68
CA SER A 75 -0.57 -7.99 -11.96
C SER A 75 -1.70 -7.63 -12.92
N ARG A 76 -2.45 -6.57 -12.61
CA ARG A 76 -3.44 -6.00 -13.53
C ARG A 76 -2.80 -4.88 -14.32
N THR A 77 -3.18 -4.74 -15.58
CA THR A 77 -2.81 -3.56 -16.38
C THR A 77 -3.46 -2.33 -15.77
N MET A 78 -2.65 -1.40 -15.26
CA MET A 78 -3.12 -0.12 -14.70
C MET A 78 -3.47 0.87 -15.81
N THR A 79 -4.56 1.62 -15.61
CA THR A 79 -4.92 2.74 -16.49
C THR A 79 -3.96 3.92 -16.30
N SER A 80 -3.94 4.85 -17.26
CA SER A 80 -3.09 6.06 -17.17
C SER A 80 -3.39 6.90 -15.92
N ASN A 81 -4.67 7.03 -15.55
CA ASN A 81 -5.08 7.78 -14.36
C ASN A 81 -4.58 7.10 -13.08
N GLN A 82 -4.69 5.77 -12.98
CA GLN A 82 -4.17 5.01 -11.83
C GLN A 82 -2.65 5.14 -11.71
N LYS A 83 -1.93 5.11 -12.84
CA LYS A 83 -0.48 5.35 -12.85
C LYS A 83 -0.16 6.76 -12.36
N ALA A 84 -0.94 7.77 -12.74
CA ALA A 84 -0.75 9.15 -12.30
C ALA A 84 -1.00 9.31 -10.79
N GLU A 85 -2.09 8.74 -10.26
CA GLU A 85 -2.37 8.73 -8.82
C GLU A 85 -1.26 8.05 -8.03
N MET A 86 -0.79 6.89 -8.50
CA MET A 86 0.31 6.16 -7.85
C MET A 86 1.62 6.96 -7.88
N ARG A 87 1.94 7.64 -8.99
CA ARG A 87 3.11 8.54 -9.05
C ARG A 87 2.99 9.69 -8.05
N LYS A 88 1.81 10.32 -7.98
CA LYS A 88 1.55 11.42 -7.04
C LYS A 88 1.71 10.98 -5.59
N PHE A 89 1.17 9.81 -5.24
CA PHE A 89 1.35 9.23 -3.90
C PHE A 89 2.84 9.00 -3.59
N LEU A 90 3.57 8.39 -4.51
CA LEU A 90 5.00 8.12 -4.33
C LEU A 90 5.83 9.40 -4.23
N GLU A 91 5.46 10.46 -4.94
CA GLU A 91 6.11 11.77 -4.85
C GLU A 91 5.91 12.39 -3.46
N ILE A 92 4.68 12.39 -2.94
CA ILE A 92 4.38 12.88 -1.59
C ILE A 92 5.17 12.10 -0.54
N ALA A 93 5.09 10.77 -0.57
CA ALA A 93 5.78 9.91 0.38
C ALA A 93 7.31 10.09 0.33
N ARG A 94 7.89 10.30 -0.87
CA ARG A 94 9.32 10.60 -1.01
C ARG A 94 9.67 11.94 -0.36
N ASN A 95 8.88 12.97 -0.63
CA ASN A 95 9.11 14.31 -0.10
C ASN A 95 9.04 14.33 1.43
N GLU A 96 8.11 13.60 2.04
CA GLU A 96 8.01 13.45 3.51
C GLU A 96 9.28 12.87 4.14
N HIS A 97 10.00 12.02 3.40
CA HIS A 97 11.28 11.44 3.83
C HIS A 97 12.51 12.18 3.28
N GLY A 98 12.30 13.30 2.57
CA GLY A 98 13.33 14.06 1.88
C GLY A 98 14.04 13.30 0.76
N LEU A 99 13.44 12.23 0.23
CA LEU A 99 14.03 11.44 -0.84
C LEU A 99 14.00 12.19 -2.18
N PRO A 100 15.03 12.04 -3.03
CA PRO A 100 15.00 12.61 -4.37
C PRO A 100 13.91 11.98 -5.23
N THR A 101 13.53 12.69 -6.31
CA THR A 101 12.51 12.23 -7.27
C THR A 101 12.84 10.85 -7.84
N THR A 102 14.11 10.62 -8.14
CA THR A 102 14.64 9.29 -8.48
C THR A 102 15.31 8.69 -7.27
N LEU A 103 15.24 7.37 -7.11
CA LEU A 103 15.96 6.68 -6.03
C LEU A 103 17.45 6.48 -6.34
N GLN A 104 17.94 7.11 -7.41
CA GLN A 104 19.33 7.10 -7.83
C GLN A 104 20.11 8.26 -7.24
N ARG A 105 21.25 7.94 -6.64
CA ARG A 105 22.18 8.94 -6.15
C ARG A 105 22.94 9.59 -7.30
N ILE A 106 23.28 10.86 -7.12
CA ILE A 106 24.09 11.65 -8.05
C ILE A 106 25.49 11.05 -8.29
N ASP A 107 26.06 10.35 -7.30
CA ASP A 107 27.37 9.70 -7.40
C ASP A 107 27.30 8.27 -7.93
N LYS A 108 26.11 7.86 -8.42
CA LYS A 108 25.83 6.55 -9.01
C LYS A 108 26.08 5.36 -8.06
N LYS A 109 26.21 5.58 -6.75
CA LYS A 109 26.30 4.47 -5.79
C LYS A 109 24.92 3.91 -5.47
N CYS A 110 24.84 2.61 -5.29
CA CYS A 110 23.60 1.87 -5.00
C CYS A 110 23.88 0.68 -4.06
N GLY A 111 22.84 -0.06 -3.67
CA GLY A 111 23.00 -1.30 -2.90
C GLY A 111 23.16 -1.05 -1.40
N ASN A 112 24.30 -1.42 -0.81
CA ASN A 112 24.53 -1.27 0.64
C ASN A 112 24.99 0.14 1.01
N VAL A 113 24.39 1.15 0.40
CA VAL A 113 24.70 2.56 0.61
C VAL A 113 23.40 3.35 0.76
N ASN A 114 23.36 4.22 1.76
CA ASN A 114 22.19 5.04 2.05
C ASN A 114 22.31 6.42 1.42
N PHE A 115 21.22 7.18 1.35
CA PHE A 115 21.29 8.58 0.93
C PHE A 115 21.99 9.44 2.00
N PHE A 116 22.85 10.38 1.57
CA PHE A 116 23.73 11.14 2.46
C PHE A 116 23.00 12.21 3.29
N LYS A 117 22.11 12.99 2.64
CA LYS A 117 21.50 14.18 3.26
C LYS A 117 20.19 13.86 3.96
N THR A 118 19.34 13.10 3.28
CA THR A 118 17.95 12.82 3.63
C THR A 118 17.66 11.35 3.37
N GLY A 119 16.73 10.74 4.12
CA GLY A 119 16.40 9.33 3.91
C GLY A 119 17.54 8.34 4.22
N ARG A 120 18.30 8.56 5.31
CA ARG A 120 19.44 7.71 5.71
C ARG A 120 19.10 6.23 5.96
N HIS A 121 17.81 5.91 6.10
CA HIS A 121 17.32 4.54 6.27
C HIS A 121 16.93 3.88 4.95
N PHE A 122 16.89 4.66 3.85
CA PHE A 122 16.58 4.17 2.53
C PHE A 122 17.88 3.86 1.77
N ARG A 123 17.92 2.65 1.21
CA ARG A 123 18.99 2.25 0.31
C ARG A 123 18.83 2.96 -1.03
N ALA A 124 19.95 3.36 -1.63
CA ALA A 124 19.94 3.90 -2.97
C ALA A 124 19.77 2.79 -4.01
N LEU A 125 18.91 3.05 -4.99
CA LEU A 125 18.62 2.16 -6.12
C LEU A 125 19.05 2.82 -7.43
N CYS A 126 19.17 2.06 -8.49
CA CYS A 126 19.41 2.63 -9.82
C CYS A 126 18.07 3.00 -10.47
N ASP A 127 18.09 4.00 -11.36
CA ASP A 127 16.91 4.38 -12.11
C ASP A 127 16.61 3.31 -13.18
N GLN A 128 15.49 2.61 -13.02
CA GLN A 128 15.03 1.57 -13.94
C GLN A 128 14.79 2.08 -15.38
N TYR A 129 14.52 3.37 -15.54
CA TYR A 129 14.32 4.01 -16.85
C TYR A 129 15.55 4.82 -17.30
N GLY A 130 16.61 4.84 -16.50
CA GLY A 130 17.85 5.54 -16.78
C GLY A 130 18.81 4.71 -17.65
N SER A 131 19.93 5.33 -18.04
CA SER A 131 20.98 4.66 -18.82
C SER A 131 21.79 3.63 -18.03
N THR A 132 21.71 3.66 -16.69
CA THR A 132 22.43 2.74 -15.80
C THR A 132 21.46 2.07 -14.82
N PRO A 133 20.56 1.19 -15.29
CA PRO A 133 19.47 0.67 -14.47
C PRO A 133 19.88 -0.43 -13.48
N CYS A 134 21.11 -0.94 -13.60
CA CYS A 134 21.56 -2.12 -12.88
C CYS A 134 22.55 -1.76 -11.77
N CYS A 135 22.34 -2.25 -10.57
CA CYS A 135 23.28 -2.09 -9.46
C CYS A 135 24.27 -3.25 -9.43
N TYR A 136 25.52 -2.98 -9.80
CA TYR A 136 26.62 -3.94 -9.77
C TYR A 136 27.75 -3.40 -8.90
N ASN A 137 28.21 -4.19 -7.92
CA ASN A 137 29.29 -3.80 -7.00
C ASN A 137 29.06 -2.40 -6.38
N ASN A 138 27.86 -2.18 -5.84
CA ASN A 138 27.40 -0.91 -5.26
C ASN A 138 27.46 0.31 -6.21
N THR A 139 27.46 0.10 -7.52
CA THR A 139 27.50 1.16 -8.54
C THR A 139 26.45 0.90 -9.62
N CYS A 140 25.76 1.95 -10.05
CA CYS A 140 24.84 1.90 -11.16
C CYS A 140 25.59 1.81 -12.49
N VAL A 141 25.35 0.73 -13.23
CA VAL A 141 26.01 0.40 -14.49
C VAL A 141 24.98 0.16 -15.60
N ALA A 142 25.43 0.37 -16.84
CA ALA A 142 24.70 0.00 -18.04
C ALA A 142 25.00 -1.47 -18.35
N LYS A 143 24.04 -2.35 -18.05
CA LYS A 143 24.12 -3.78 -18.29
C LYS A 143 22.77 -4.30 -18.76
N GLU A 144 22.78 -5.34 -19.59
CA GLU A 144 21.55 -6.01 -20.01
C GLU A 144 20.92 -6.80 -18.86
N ILE A 145 19.65 -7.16 -18.99
CA ILE A 145 18.89 -7.86 -17.93
C ILE A 145 19.60 -9.17 -17.56
N GLU A 146 20.11 -9.90 -18.54
CA GLU A 146 20.79 -11.19 -18.37
C GLU A 146 22.10 -11.02 -17.58
N GLU A 147 22.85 -9.94 -17.83
CA GLU A 147 24.10 -9.64 -17.14
C GLU A 147 23.89 -9.13 -15.71
N CYS A 148 22.68 -8.65 -15.41
CA CYS A 148 22.30 -8.15 -14.09
C CYS A 148 21.73 -9.21 -13.16
N ARG A 149 21.60 -10.45 -13.62
CA ARG A 149 21.20 -11.60 -12.79
C ARG A 149 22.38 -12.22 -12.03
N CYS A 150 23.22 -11.37 -11.43
CA CYS A 150 24.30 -11.82 -10.57
C CYS A 150 23.84 -11.95 -9.11
N LYS A 151 24.55 -12.75 -8.30
CA LYS A 151 24.17 -13.05 -6.90
C LYS A 151 24.00 -11.80 -6.03
N ASP A 152 24.85 -10.79 -6.24
CA ASP A 152 24.87 -9.55 -5.47
C ASP A 152 24.44 -8.32 -6.29
N CYS A 153 23.73 -8.57 -7.40
CA CYS A 153 23.18 -7.52 -8.26
C CYS A 153 21.75 -7.18 -7.84
N PHE A 154 21.38 -5.91 -8.04
CA PHE A 154 19.98 -5.49 -7.96
C PHE A 154 19.56 -4.86 -9.29
N ASP A 155 18.53 -5.44 -9.90
CA ASP A 155 17.87 -4.91 -11.09
C ASP A 155 16.37 -4.82 -10.80
N THR A 156 15.79 -3.65 -11.04
CA THR A 156 14.37 -3.37 -10.84
C THR A 156 13.58 -3.34 -12.15
N ARG A 157 14.24 -3.59 -13.29
CA ARG A 157 13.58 -3.79 -14.58
C ARG A 157 12.86 -5.15 -14.55
N LEU A 158 11.54 -5.12 -14.58
CA LEU A 158 10.66 -6.29 -14.70
C LEU A 158 10.55 -6.73 -16.16
#